data_AF-A0A7J4ESR8-F1
#
_entry.id   AF-A0A7J4ESR8-F1
#
_cell.length_a   1.000
_cell.length_b   1.000
_cell.length_c   1.000
_cell.angle_alpha   90.00
_cell.angle_beta   90.00
_cell.angle_gamma   90.00
#
_symmetry.space_group_name_H-M   'P 1'
#
loop_
_entity.id
_entity.type
_entity.pdbx_description
1 polymer ?
#
loop_
_entity_poly.entity_id
_entity_poly.type
_entity_poly.pdbx_seq_one_letter_code
_entity_poly.pdbx_strand_id
1 'polypeptide(L)'
;MKLGEKRTGVYICTGCGIDSLDIQKLIEIAEREDSVKICRTDFFLCENTGIIKEDVENENLDAVIIASCSPRVKTEKFLFDLPVERVNLREQVVWSHPTTEEETQALAEDYLKMGIAKASKLEKEEAEIKEVNKTILVVGGGVTGISAAVEAAETGYDVTLIEKNPYLGGRVAGMNRYFPKLCPPACGLEINFKRIKNSERIKFYTYAEIERITGYPGNFDVTVKLKPRYVLDKCTACGECINACPYERPDEFNYGMKNTKAIYLPNEIAFPLRYVIDENYCKKDEGCSKCA
;
A
#
# COMPACT_ATOMS: atom_id res chain seq x y z
N MET A 1 0.11 12.81 -42.79
CA MET A 1 -0.98 13.68 -42.31
C MET A 1 -0.36 14.74 -41.42
N LYS A 2 -0.52 16.03 -41.71
CA LYS A 2 -0.20 17.06 -40.71
C LYS A 2 -1.17 16.80 -39.55
N LEU A 3 -0.67 16.43 -38.37
CA LEU A 3 -1.52 16.43 -37.17
C LEU A 3 -2.19 17.80 -37.11
N GLY A 4 -3.52 17.84 -37.00
CA GLY A 4 -4.21 19.07 -36.67
C GLY A 4 -3.62 19.63 -35.38
N GLU A 5 -3.45 20.94 -35.32
CA GLU A 5 -2.91 21.62 -34.14
C GLU A 5 -3.84 21.37 -32.95
N LYS A 6 -3.34 20.69 -31.90
CA LYS A 6 -4.15 20.32 -30.73
C LYS A 6 -4.70 21.55 -30.03
N ARG A 7 -5.97 21.46 -29.63
CA ARG A 7 -6.66 22.46 -28.81
C ARG A 7 -6.46 22.11 -27.35
N THR A 8 -5.73 22.94 -26.62
CA THR A 8 -5.39 22.70 -25.22
C THR A 8 -6.01 23.76 -24.32
N GLY A 9 -6.40 23.35 -23.10
CA GLY A 9 -6.82 24.28 -22.05
C GLY A 9 -5.80 24.33 -20.92
N VAL A 10 -5.44 25.52 -20.44
CA VAL A 10 -4.51 25.71 -19.33
C VAL A 10 -5.27 26.20 -18.10
N TYR A 11 -5.08 25.51 -16.97
CA TYR A 11 -5.72 25.84 -15.71
C TYR A 11 -4.67 26.02 -14.62
N ILE A 12 -4.54 27.23 -14.09
CA ILE A 12 -3.55 27.58 -13.07
C ILE A 12 -4.24 27.73 -11.71
N CYS A 13 -3.88 26.87 -10.76
CA CYS A 13 -4.36 27.00 -9.38
C CYS A 13 -3.63 28.16 -8.70
N THR A 14 -4.33 28.97 -7.91
CA THR A 14 -3.71 30.08 -7.16
C THR A 14 -3.68 29.85 -5.66
N GLY A 15 -4.37 28.83 -5.13
CA GLY A 15 -4.32 28.52 -3.70
C GLY A 15 -3.05 27.80 -3.24
N CYS A 16 -2.99 27.53 -1.93
CA CYS A 16 -1.92 26.80 -1.26
C CYS A 16 -0.50 27.40 -1.46
N GLY A 17 -0.42 28.72 -1.63
CA GLY A 17 0.83 29.46 -1.80
C GLY A 17 1.22 29.72 -3.25
N ILE A 18 0.53 29.15 -4.24
CA ILE A 18 0.86 29.36 -5.66
C ILE A 18 0.64 30.83 -6.05
N ASP A 19 -0.30 31.53 -5.42
CA ASP A 19 -0.52 32.97 -5.46
C ASP A 19 0.69 33.83 -5.07
N SER A 20 1.74 33.22 -4.51
CA SER A 20 3.02 33.90 -4.25
C SER A 20 3.86 34.08 -5.53
N LEU A 21 3.49 33.45 -6.64
CA LEU A 21 4.07 33.64 -7.96
C LEU A 21 3.35 34.77 -8.72
N ASP A 22 3.99 35.30 -9.76
CA ASP A 22 3.31 36.17 -10.73
C ASP A 22 2.42 35.32 -11.65
N ILE A 23 1.16 35.19 -11.24
CA ILE A 23 0.13 34.45 -11.98
C ILE A 23 -0.18 35.11 -13.32
N GLN A 24 -0.15 36.43 -13.41
CA GLN A 24 -0.45 37.14 -14.64
C GLN A 24 0.58 36.81 -15.72
N LYS A 25 1.86 36.77 -15.34
CA LYS A 25 2.94 36.36 -16.25
C LYS A 25 2.80 34.90 -16.72
N LEU A 26 2.32 34.00 -15.86
CA LEU A 26 2.03 32.62 -16.25
C LEU A 26 0.86 32.53 -17.25
N ILE A 27 -0.19 33.34 -17.06
CA ILE A 27 -1.31 33.44 -18.02
C ILE A 27 -0.80 33.94 -19.37
N GLU A 28 0.00 35.01 -19.39
CA GLU A 28 0.55 35.55 -20.64
C GLU A 28 1.41 34.53 -21.39
N ILE A 29 2.17 33.69 -20.68
CA ILE A 29 2.96 32.62 -21.30
C ILE A 29 2.04 31.56 -21.92
N ALA A 30 0.98 31.17 -21.23
CA ALA A 30 0.02 30.21 -21.75
C ALA A 30 -0.70 30.74 -23.01
N GLU A 31 -1.15 32.00 -22.98
CA GLU A 31 -1.92 32.61 -24.08
C GLU A 31 -1.09 32.93 -25.33
N ARG A 32 0.25 32.95 -25.22
CA ARG A 32 1.15 33.12 -26.38
C ARG A 32 1.22 31.89 -27.29
N GLU A 33 0.85 30.73 -26.78
CA GLU A 33 0.93 29.47 -27.53
C GLU A 33 -0.37 29.25 -28.31
N ASP A 34 -0.29 29.19 -29.64
CA ASP A 34 -1.47 29.05 -30.53
C ASP A 34 -2.32 27.80 -30.21
N SER A 35 -1.71 26.76 -29.64
CA SER A 35 -2.41 25.55 -29.21
C SER A 35 -3.30 25.75 -27.99
N VAL A 36 -3.10 26.81 -27.19
CA VAL A 36 -3.88 27.09 -25.99
C VAL A 36 -5.12 27.89 -26.38
N LYS A 37 -6.30 27.30 -26.21
CA LYS A 37 -7.59 27.93 -26.57
C LYS A 37 -8.25 28.63 -25.40
N ILE A 38 -7.93 28.22 -24.19
CA ILE A 38 -8.46 28.80 -22.97
C ILE A 38 -7.42 28.73 -21.87
N CYS A 39 -7.28 29.82 -21.12
CA CYS A 39 -6.48 29.87 -19.90
C CYS A 39 -7.34 30.41 -18.75
N ARG A 40 -7.45 29.65 -17.66
CA ARG A 40 -8.24 30.06 -16.49
C ARG A 40 -7.47 29.87 -15.20
N THR A 41 -7.86 30.64 -14.20
CA THR A 41 -7.36 30.50 -12.84
C THR A 41 -8.52 30.24 -11.88
N ASP A 42 -8.22 29.48 -10.83
CA ASP A 42 -9.14 29.28 -9.71
C ASP A 42 -8.31 29.10 -8.44
N PHE A 43 -8.85 29.59 -7.32
CA PHE A 43 -8.16 29.48 -6.03
C PHE A 43 -8.00 28.02 -5.59
N PHE A 44 -8.98 27.16 -5.86
CA PHE A 44 -8.92 25.73 -5.58
C PHE A 44 -9.50 24.90 -6.73
N LEU A 45 -8.73 24.75 -7.82
CA LEU A 45 -9.10 23.93 -8.98
C LEU A 45 -9.56 22.50 -8.63
N CYS A 46 -9.02 21.90 -7.56
CA CYS A 46 -9.40 20.54 -7.14
C CYS A 46 -10.81 20.45 -6.53
N GLU A 47 -11.38 21.57 -6.08
CA GLU A 47 -12.76 21.66 -5.60
C GLU A 47 -13.69 22.14 -6.72
N ASN A 48 -13.20 22.95 -7.67
CA ASN A 48 -13.97 23.50 -8.77
C ASN A 48 -13.65 22.88 -10.14
N THR A 49 -13.53 21.54 -10.21
CA THR A 49 -13.23 20.84 -11.48
C THR A 49 -14.33 20.92 -12.54
N GLY A 50 -15.52 21.42 -12.17
CA GLY A 50 -16.65 21.61 -13.09
C GLY A 50 -16.33 22.56 -14.24
N ILE A 51 -15.61 23.66 -13.97
CA ILE A 51 -15.22 24.62 -15.01
C ILE A 51 -14.37 23.97 -16.11
N ILE A 52 -13.50 23.02 -15.73
CA ILE A 52 -12.64 22.31 -16.68
C ILE A 52 -13.50 21.42 -17.58
N LYS A 53 -14.49 20.74 -17.01
CA LYS A 53 -15.39 19.85 -17.77
C LYS A 53 -16.24 20.64 -18.76
N GLU A 54 -16.80 21.76 -18.32
CA GLU A 54 -17.59 22.66 -19.17
C GLU A 54 -16.75 23.20 -20.33
N ASP A 55 -15.55 23.68 -20.05
CA ASP A 55 -14.64 24.22 -21.07
C ASP A 55 -14.14 23.14 -22.03
N VAL A 56 -13.90 21.91 -21.56
CA VAL A 56 -13.54 20.76 -22.41
C VAL A 56 -14.60 20.53 -23.49
N GLU A 57 -15.87 20.56 -23.11
CA GLU A 57 -17.00 20.37 -24.04
C GLU A 57 -17.19 21.60 -24.94
N ASN A 58 -17.24 22.81 -24.35
CA ASN A 58 -17.54 24.05 -25.07
C ASN A 58 -16.45 24.42 -26.09
N GLU A 59 -15.18 24.26 -25.72
CA GLU A 59 -14.04 24.64 -26.55
C GLU A 59 -13.49 23.49 -27.40
N ASN A 60 -14.10 22.30 -27.32
CA ASN A 60 -13.63 21.07 -27.97
C ASN A 60 -12.13 20.85 -27.71
N LEU A 61 -11.75 20.73 -26.43
CA LEU A 61 -10.35 20.56 -26.04
C LEU A 61 -9.88 19.12 -26.27
N ASP A 62 -8.70 18.99 -26.88
CA ASP A 62 -8.00 17.73 -27.12
C ASP A 62 -7.13 17.30 -25.93
N ALA A 63 -6.68 18.24 -25.10
CA ALA A 63 -5.89 18.00 -23.90
C ALA A 63 -6.05 19.14 -22.87
N VAL A 64 -5.80 18.86 -21.59
CA VAL A 64 -5.79 19.89 -20.55
C VAL A 64 -4.49 19.89 -19.76
N ILE A 65 -3.99 21.08 -19.44
CA ILE A 65 -2.82 21.32 -18.61
C ILE A 65 -3.30 21.91 -17.29
N ILE A 66 -2.90 21.28 -16.19
CA ILE A 66 -3.30 21.70 -14.84
C ILE A 66 -2.06 22.05 -14.05
N ALA A 67 -1.78 23.35 -13.97
CA ALA A 67 -0.66 23.92 -13.24
C ALA A 67 -1.05 24.16 -11.78
N SER A 68 -0.66 23.22 -10.91
CA SER A 68 -1.10 23.19 -9.51
C SER A 68 -0.14 22.38 -8.63
N CYS A 69 -0.67 21.52 -7.76
CA CYS A 69 0.10 20.60 -6.93
C CYS A 69 0.61 19.38 -7.70
N SER A 70 1.48 18.61 -7.05
CA SER A 70 2.07 17.37 -7.55
C SER A 70 1.04 16.45 -8.22
N PRO A 71 1.38 15.78 -9.34
CA PRO A 71 0.53 14.75 -9.96
C PRO A 71 0.21 13.57 -9.04
N ARG A 72 0.95 13.40 -7.93
CA ARG A 72 0.76 12.34 -6.93
C ARG A 72 -0.33 12.66 -5.90
N VAL A 73 -0.92 13.84 -5.97
CA VAL A 73 -1.90 14.36 -4.99
C VAL A 73 -3.16 14.77 -5.72
N LYS A 74 -4.33 14.36 -5.20
CA LYS A 74 -5.65 14.63 -5.79
C LYS A 74 -5.78 14.12 -7.23
N THR A 75 -5.02 13.09 -7.60
CA THR A 75 -5.00 12.53 -8.96
C THR A 75 -6.42 12.21 -9.45
N GLU A 76 -7.23 11.62 -8.58
CA GLU A 76 -8.62 11.24 -8.83
C GLU A 76 -9.54 12.41 -9.20
N LYS A 77 -9.23 13.64 -8.76
CA LYS A 77 -10.02 14.83 -9.08
C LYS A 77 -9.82 15.31 -10.51
N PHE A 78 -8.66 15.00 -11.08
CA PHE A 78 -8.25 15.48 -12.38
C PHE A 78 -8.19 14.36 -13.43
N LEU A 79 -8.95 13.28 -13.19
CA LEU A 79 -9.20 12.26 -14.20
C LEU A 79 -10.34 12.74 -15.11
N PHE A 80 -9.97 13.09 -16.34
CA PHE A 80 -10.88 13.46 -17.42
C PHE A 80 -10.74 12.47 -18.58
N ASP A 81 -11.74 12.40 -19.45
CA ASP A 81 -11.76 11.47 -20.59
C ASP A 81 -10.93 11.98 -21.80
N LEU A 82 -9.82 12.62 -21.52
CA LEU A 82 -8.85 13.19 -22.45
C LEU A 82 -7.47 13.25 -21.80
N PRO A 83 -6.38 13.43 -22.55
CA PRO A 83 -5.05 13.65 -22.00
C PRO A 83 -5.00 14.82 -21.01
N VAL A 84 -4.40 14.56 -19.84
CA VAL A 84 -4.19 15.55 -18.78
C VAL A 84 -2.69 15.65 -18.48
N GLU A 85 -2.11 16.84 -18.69
CA GLU A 85 -0.76 17.15 -18.22
C GLU A 85 -0.81 17.88 -16.87
N ARG A 86 -0.04 17.39 -15.90
CA ARG A 86 0.03 17.94 -14.55
C ARG A 86 1.34 18.72 -14.38
N VAL A 87 1.25 20.04 -14.29
CA VAL A 87 2.41 20.91 -14.04
C VAL A 87 2.47 21.22 -12.54
N ASN A 88 3.56 20.82 -11.89
CA ASN A 88 3.72 20.97 -10.45
C ASN A 88 4.39 22.30 -10.10
N LEU A 89 3.58 23.30 -9.76
CA LEU A 89 4.04 24.62 -9.32
C LEU A 89 4.14 24.74 -7.79
N ARG A 90 3.63 23.77 -7.03
CA ARG A 90 3.62 23.85 -5.56
C ARG A 90 4.81 23.14 -4.93
N GLU A 91 4.82 21.81 -4.92
CA GLU A 91 5.85 21.03 -4.23
C GLU A 91 7.23 21.16 -4.88
N GLN A 92 7.30 21.44 -6.19
CA GLN A 92 8.56 21.56 -6.93
C GLN A 92 9.02 22.99 -7.20
N VAL A 93 8.20 24.00 -6.88
CA VAL A 93 8.57 25.42 -7.07
C VAL A 93 8.35 26.19 -5.77
N VAL A 94 7.11 26.53 -5.43
CA VAL A 94 6.78 27.45 -4.33
C VAL A 94 7.16 26.93 -2.94
N TRP A 95 7.04 25.62 -2.68
CA TRP A 95 7.38 25.04 -1.38
C TRP A 95 8.85 24.60 -1.27
N SER A 96 9.59 24.62 -2.38
CA SER A 96 11.00 24.22 -2.42
C SER A 96 11.96 25.39 -2.61
N HIS A 97 11.48 26.56 -3.04
CA HIS A 97 12.30 27.74 -3.30
C HIS A 97 11.66 29.02 -2.72
N PRO A 98 12.47 30.01 -2.30
CA PRO A 98 11.96 31.31 -1.88
C PRO A 98 11.28 32.04 -3.05
N THR A 99 10.02 32.44 -2.88
CA THR A 99 9.24 33.10 -3.95
C THR A 99 9.63 34.56 -4.20
N THR A 100 10.52 35.13 -3.39
CA THR A 100 11.09 36.46 -3.61
C THR A 100 12.21 36.48 -4.65
N GLU A 101 12.73 35.31 -5.04
CA GLU A 101 13.81 35.18 -6.02
C GLU A 101 13.23 35.11 -7.45
N GLU A 102 13.84 35.84 -8.38
CA GLU A 102 13.40 35.88 -9.79
C GLU A 102 13.51 34.49 -10.44
N GLU A 103 14.50 33.70 -10.00
CA GLU A 103 14.73 32.33 -10.43
C GLU A 103 13.56 31.40 -10.10
N THR A 104 12.86 31.61 -8.99
CA THR A 104 11.67 30.82 -8.62
C THR A 104 10.53 31.07 -9.58
N GLN A 105 10.34 32.32 -9.98
CA GLN A 105 9.35 32.69 -10.99
C GLN A 105 9.74 32.11 -12.36
N ALA A 106 11.00 32.26 -12.78
CA ALA A 106 11.49 31.68 -14.03
C ALA A 106 11.32 30.14 -14.06
N LEU A 107 11.53 29.47 -12.93
CA LEU A 107 11.31 28.03 -12.79
C LEU A 107 9.83 27.65 -13.01
N ALA A 108 8.88 28.40 -12.44
CA ALA A 108 7.46 28.18 -12.65
C ALA A 108 7.06 28.34 -14.13
N GLU A 109 7.59 29.38 -14.77
CA GLU A 109 7.37 29.68 -16.19
C GLU A 109 7.86 28.54 -17.08
N ASP A 110 9.07 28.04 -16.82
CA ASP A 110 9.64 26.95 -17.60
C ASP A 110 8.89 25.64 -17.36
N TYR A 111 8.43 25.37 -16.14
CA TYR A 111 7.54 24.23 -15.85
C TYR A 111 6.24 24.29 -16.65
N LEU A 112 5.63 25.48 -16.74
CA LEU A 112 4.43 25.68 -17.53
C LEU A 112 4.69 25.47 -19.03
N LYS A 113 5.75 26.07 -19.59
CA LYS A 113 6.16 25.88 -20.99
C LYS A 113 6.42 24.41 -21.31
N MET A 114 7.13 23.70 -20.44
CA MET A 114 7.37 22.26 -20.60
C MET A 114 6.07 21.45 -20.60
N GLY A 115 5.13 21.80 -19.72
CA GLY A 115 3.80 21.19 -19.67
C GLY A 115 3.00 21.40 -20.94
N ILE A 116 2.95 22.63 -21.46
CA ILE A 116 2.27 22.95 -22.72
C ILE A 116 2.91 22.19 -23.88
N ALA A 117 4.25 22.22 -23.99
CA ALA A 117 4.99 21.52 -25.03
C ALA A 117 4.74 20.01 -24.99
N LYS A 118 4.63 19.41 -23.80
CA LYS A 118 4.31 17.98 -23.64
C LYS A 118 2.86 17.68 -24.00
N ALA A 119 1.91 18.48 -23.50
CA ALA A 119 0.48 18.32 -23.77
C ALA A 119 0.14 18.36 -25.26
N SER A 120 0.82 19.20 -26.05
CA SER A 120 0.67 19.25 -27.51
C SER A 120 0.96 17.89 -28.20
N LYS A 121 1.72 17.01 -27.55
CA LYS A 121 2.13 15.69 -28.07
C LYS A 121 1.43 14.51 -27.39
N LEU A 122 0.66 14.73 -26.31
CA LEU A 122 -0.03 13.65 -25.61
C LEU A 122 -1.22 13.10 -26.39
N GLU A 123 -1.31 11.79 -26.53
CA GLU A 123 -2.46 11.11 -27.12
C GLU A 123 -3.27 10.42 -26.02
N LYS A 124 -4.57 10.23 -26.26
CA LYS A 124 -5.42 9.51 -25.32
C LYS A 124 -5.06 8.03 -25.38
N GLU A 125 -4.64 7.47 -24.26
CA GLU A 125 -4.52 6.04 -24.11
C GLU A 125 -5.86 5.45 -23.65
N GLU A 126 -6.31 4.39 -24.33
CA GLU A 126 -7.48 3.65 -23.89
C GLU A 126 -7.09 2.71 -22.74
N ALA A 127 -7.80 2.83 -21.61
CA ALA A 127 -7.60 1.93 -20.49
C ALA A 127 -8.05 0.52 -20.85
N GLU A 128 -7.13 -0.44 -20.77
CA GLU A 128 -7.45 -1.85 -20.99
C GLU A 128 -8.22 -2.41 -19.77
N ILE A 129 -9.49 -2.78 -19.95
CA ILE A 129 -10.29 -3.41 -18.89
C ILE A 129 -9.85 -4.88 -18.75
N LYS A 130 -9.13 -5.18 -17.68
CA LYS A 130 -8.69 -6.55 -17.36
C LYS A 130 -9.56 -7.17 -16.30
N GLU A 131 -9.72 -8.50 -16.38
CA GLU A 131 -10.33 -9.27 -15.30
C GLU A 131 -9.49 -9.13 -14.02
N VAL A 132 -10.17 -8.86 -12.91
CA VAL A 132 -9.54 -8.62 -11.61
C VAL A 132 -9.74 -9.84 -10.72
N ASN A 133 -8.65 -10.43 -10.24
CA ASN A 133 -8.69 -11.43 -9.19
C ASN A 133 -9.20 -10.79 -7.90
N LYS A 134 -10.30 -11.32 -7.37
CA LYS A 134 -10.97 -10.83 -6.16
C LYS A 134 -10.46 -11.46 -4.86
N THR A 135 -9.49 -12.37 -4.95
CA THR A 135 -8.87 -12.98 -3.77
C THR A 135 -7.90 -11.98 -3.14
N ILE A 136 -8.04 -11.76 -1.84
CA ILE A 136 -7.19 -10.84 -1.08
C ILE A 136 -6.06 -11.62 -0.43
N LEU A 137 -4.82 -11.16 -0.62
CA LEU A 137 -3.66 -11.64 0.12
C LEU A 137 -3.35 -10.67 1.27
N VAL A 138 -3.30 -11.18 2.50
CA VAL A 138 -2.86 -10.46 3.68
C VAL A 138 -1.49 -10.99 4.10
N VAL A 139 -0.51 -10.10 4.23
CA VAL A 139 0.86 -10.44 4.67
C VAL A 139 1.09 -9.89 6.07
N GLY A 140 1.24 -10.80 7.04
CA GLY A 140 1.41 -10.50 8.46
C GLY A 140 0.14 -10.82 9.26
N GLY A 141 0.22 -11.86 10.11
CA GLY A 141 -0.79 -12.33 11.05
C GLY A 141 -0.79 -11.60 12.39
N GLY A 142 -0.39 -10.33 12.44
CA GLY A 142 -0.60 -9.48 13.61
C GLY A 142 -2.06 -9.03 13.76
N VAL A 143 -2.39 -8.27 14.81
CA VAL A 143 -3.77 -7.80 15.05
C VAL A 143 -4.36 -7.05 13.84
N THR A 144 -3.55 -6.26 13.12
CA THR A 144 -4.00 -5.52 11.93
C THR A 144 -4.34 -6.43 10.76
N GLY A 145 -3.47 -7.40 10.44
CA GLY A 145 -3.71 -8.34 9.34
C GLY A 145 -4.79 -9.36 9.67
N ILE A 146 -4.89 -9.81 10.92
CA ILE A 146 -6.02 -10.61 11.40
C ILE A 146 -7.34 -9.86 11.17
N SER A 147 -7.44 -8.61 11.63
CA SER A 147 -8.65 -7.81 11.41
C SER A 147 -8.93 -7.61 9.92
N ALA A 148 -7.92 -7.24 9.12
CA ALA A 148 -8.09 -7.06 7.68
C ALA A 148 -8.63 -8.33 7.00
N ALA A 149 -8.09 -9.49 7.35
CA ALA A 149 -8.52 -10.77 6.79
C ALA A 149 -9.95 -11.13 7.19
N VAL A 150 -10.31 -10.88 8.45
CA VAL A 150 -11.64 -11.22 8.95
C VAL A 150 -12.71 -10.30 8.36
N GLU A 151 -12.50 -8.98 8.37
CA GLU A 151 -13.47 -8.03 7.81
C GLU A 151 -13.62 -8.20 6.28
N ALA A 152 -12.53 -8.49 5.56
CA ALA A 152 -12.59 -8.82 4.13
C ALA A 152 -13.40 -10.10 3.86
N ALA A 153 -13.22 -11.14 4.69
CA ALA A 153 -13.97 -12.37 4.53
C ALA A 153 -15.46 -12.21 4.83
N GLU A 154 -15.81 -11.43 5.87
CA GLU A 154 -17.19 -11.17 6.25
C GLU A 154 -17.93 -10.29 5.23
N THR A 155 -17.20 -9.50 4.43
CA THR A 155 -17.75 -8.77 3.26
C THR A 155 -17.83 -9.62 2.00
N GLY A 156 -17.44 -10.90 2.05
CA GLY A 156 -17.66 -11.88 1.00
C GLY A 156 -16.46 -12.20 0.11
N TYR A 157 -15.26 -11.67 0.41
CA TYR A 157 -14.04 -11.96 -0.34
C TYR A 157 -13.32 -13.20 0.19
N ASP A 158 -12.67 -13.96 -0.70
CA ASP A 158 -11.73 -15.00 -0.29
C ASP A 158 -10.40 -14.36 0.12
N VAL A 159 -9.83 -14.84 1.23
CA VAL A 159 -8.62 -14.28 1.83
C VAL A 159 -7.58 -15.37 2.05
N THR A 160 -6.35 -15.10 1.63
CA THR A 160 -5.16 -15.85 2.03
C THR A 160 -4.33 -15.01 3.00
N LEU A 161 -4.10 -15.49 4.21
CA LEU A 161 -3.29 -14.82 5.24
C LEU A 161 -1.95 -15.54 5.43
N ILE A 162 -0.84 -14.83 5.23
CA ILE A 162 0.52 -15.36 5.38
C ILE A 162 1.17 -14.78 6.62
N GLU A 163 1.68 -15.64 7.51
CA GLU A 163 2.38 -15.24 8.74
C GLU A 163 3.73 -15.95 8.88
N LYS A 164 4.77 -15.14 9.10
CA LYS A 164 6.16 -15.59 9.23
C LYS A 164 6.39 -16.44 10.47
N ASN A 165 5.80 -16.07 11.60
CA ASN A 165 5.91 -16.81 12.84
C ASN A 165 5.08 -18.10 12.80
N PRO A 166 5.41 -19.09 13.64
CA PRO A 166 4.61 -20.30 13.76
C PRO A 166 3.22 -20.10 14.41
N TYR A 167 2.79 -18.86 14.66
CA TYR A 167 1.54 -18.49 15.31
C TYR A 167 1.04 -17.12 14.81
N LEU A 168 -0.27 -16.87 14.90
CA LEU A 168 -0.90 -15.55 14.69
C LEU A 168 -0.94 -14.74 16.01
N GLY A 169 -1.07 -13.42 15.89
CA GLY A 169 -1.24 -12.47 17.00
C GLY A 169 -0.16 -11.39 17.05
N GLY A 170 0.99 -11.64 16.42
CA GLY A 170 2.11 -10.70 16.33
C GLY A 170 2.54 -10.18 17.70
N ARG A 171 2.97 -8.91 17.76
CA ARG A 171 3.46 -8.28 19.02
C ARG A 171 2.41 -8.21 20.11
N VAL A 172 1.12 -8.15 19.76
CA VAL A 172 0.03 -8.09 20.73
C VAL A 172 -0.04 -9.36 21.57
N ALA A 173 0.28 -10.52 20.99
CA ALA A 173 0.31 -11.79 21.73
C ALA A 173 1.33 -11.80 22.88
N GLY A 174 2.43 -11.03 22.76
CA GLY A 174 3.46 -10.90 23.79
C GLY A 174 3.23 -9.76 24.80
N MET A 175 2.11 -9.04 24.73
CA MET A 175 1.80 -7.99 25.69
C MET A 175 1.21 -8.58 26.97
N ASN A 176 1.47 -7.93 28.11
CA ASN A 176 0.77 -8.28 29.35
C ASN A 176 -0.65 -7.69 29.33
N ARG A 177 -0.77 -6.39 29.05
CA ARG A 177 -2.03 -5.63 28.99
C ARG A 177 -1.99 -4.55 27.92
N TYR A 178 -3.14 -4.18 27.36
CA TYR A 178 -3.24 -3.05 26.41
C TYR A 178 -4.08 -1.89 26.97
N PHE A 179 -3.60 -0.66 26.78
CA PHE A 179 -4.31 0.57 27.10
C PHE A 179 -5.46 0.83 26.09
N PRO A 180 -6.59 1.48 26.48
CA PRO A 180 -6.92 2.00 27.80
C PRO A 180 -7.56 0.99 28.75
N LYS A 181 -8.03 -0.15 28.24
CA LYS A 181 -8.84 -1.09 29.03
C LYS A 181 -8.03 -1.90 30.04
N LEU A 182 -6.70 -1.95 29.90
CA LEU A 182 -5.79 -2.78 30.70
C LEU A 182 -6.17 -4.27 30.72
N CYS A 183 -6.82 -4.75 29.66
CA CYS A 183 -7.18 -6.16 29.49
C CYS A 183 -5.98 -6.97 28.95
N PRO A 184 -5.93 -8.28 29.22
CA PRO A 184 -4.97 -9.17 28.58
C PRO A 184 -5.25 -9.28 27.07
N PRO A 185 -4.22 -9.40 26.22
CA PRO A 185 -4.39 -9.44 24.76
C PRO A 185 -5.16 -10.66 24.27
N ALA A 186 -5.12 -11.77 25.02
CA ALA A 186 -5.84 -13.01 24.70
C ALA A 186 -7.33 -12.75 24.41
N CYS A 187 -7.98 -11.90 25.21
CA CYS A 187 -9.41 -11.59 25.06
C CYS A 187 -9.78 -11.08 23.66
N GLY A 188 -8.98 -10.17 23.08
CA GLY A 188 -9.24 -9.65 21.73
C GLY A 188 -8.77 -10.59 20.62
N LEU A 189 -7.68 -11.31 20.85
CA LEU A 189 -7.11 -12.23 19.86
C LEU A 189 -7.97 -13.49 19.67
N GLU A 190 -8.43 -14.10 20.76
CA GLU A 190 -9.22 -15.34 20.73
C GLU A 190 -10.54 -15.17 19.97
N ILE A 191 -11.19 -13.99 20.10
CA ILE A 191 -12.40 -13.67 19.34
C ILE A 191 -12.11 -13.77 17.83
N ASN A 192 -11.00 -13.19 17.38
CA ASN A 192 -10.64 -13.20 15.97
C ASN A 192 -10.09 -14.55 15.51
N PHE A 193 -9.36 -15.29 16.35
CA PHE A 193 -8.95 -16.66 16.04
C PHE A 193 -10.15 -17.57 15.84
N LYS A 194 -11.22 -17.39 16.62
CA LYS A 194 -12.49 -18.09 16.44
C LYS A 194 -13.16 -17.71 15.11
N ARG A 195 -13.18 -16.42 14.75
CA ARG A 195 -13.70 -15.93 13.46
C ARG A 195 -12.92 -16.54 12.29
N ILE A 196 -11.58 -16.55 12.36
CA ILE A 196 -10.72 -17.18 11.35
C ILE A 196 -11.02 -18.68 11.24
N LYS A 197 -11.05 -19.39 12.38
CA LYS A 197 -11.31 -20.84 12.40
C LYS A 197 -12.65 -21.24 11.80
N ASN A 198 -13.67 -20.41 11.99
CA ASN A 198 -15.03 -20.68 11.53
C ASN A 198 -15.33 -20.15 10.12
N SER A 199 -14.38 -19.45 9.49
CA SER A 199 -14.58 -18.90 8.15
C SER A 199 -14.09 -19.87 7.08
N GLU A 200 -14.95 -20.20 6.12
CA GLU A 200 -14.57 -20.96 4.92
C GLU A 200 -13.80 -20.11 3.89
N ARG A 201 -13.83 -18.78 4.06
CA ARG A 201 -13.19 -17.81 3.15
C ARG A 201 -11.77 -17.44 3.55
N ILE A 202 -11.33 -17.81 4.75
CA ILE A 202 -9.98 -17.47 5.23
C ILE A 202 -9.12 -18.73 5.21
N LYS A 203 -8.14 -18.74 4.31
CA LYS A 203 -7.02 -19.69 4.36
C LYS A 203 -5.84 -18.97 4.99
N PHE A 204 -5.21 -19.58 5.99
CA PHE A 204 -4.00 -18.99 6.59
C PHE A 204 -2.85 -19.98 6.60
N TYR A 205 -1.65 -19.46 6.37
CA TYR A 205 -0.40 -20.19 6.44
C TYR A 205 0.49 -19.49 7.45
N THR A 206 0.82 -20.20 8.50
CA THR A 206 1.77 -19.77 9.53
C THR A 206 3.09 -20.50 9.32
N TYR A 207 4.18 -19.90 9.79
CA TYR A 207 5.53 -20.32 9.44
C TYR A 207 5.77 -20.26 7.93
N ALA A 208 5.26 -19.19 7.31
CA ALA A 208 5.24 -18.97 5.87
C ALA A 208 5.76 -17.56 5.54
N GLU A 209 6.61 -17.46 4.54
CA GLU A 209 7.20 -16.18 4.11
C GLU A 209 6.94 -15.95 2.62
N ILE A 210 6.70 -14.70 2.25
CA ILE A 210 6.63 -14.30 0.85
C ILE A 210 8.04 -14.32 0.27
N GLU A 211 8.23 -15.08 -0.80
CA GLU A 211 9.51 -15.15 -1.52
C GLU A 211 9.51 -14.19 -2.71
N ARG A 212 8.38 -14.09 -3.41
CA ARG A 212 8.27 -13.25 -4.62
C ARG A 212 6.84 -12.77 -4.84
N ILE A 213 6.70 -11.51 -5.25
CA ILE A 213 5.44 -10.93 -5.74
C ILE A 213 5.72 -10.38 -7.14
N THR A 214 4.91 -10.78 -8.11
CA THR A 214 4.94 -10.28 -9.49
C THR A 214 3.54 -9.89 -9.94
N GLY A 215 3.43 -9.13 -11.04
CA GLY A 215 2.15 -8.68 -11.58
C GLY A 215 1.84 -7.22 -11.26
N TYR A 216 0.55 -6.86 -11.27
CA TYR A 216 0.04 -5.50 -11.12
C TYR A 216 -1.30 -5.51 -10.38
N PRO A 217 -1.85 -4.34 -9.95
CA PRO A 217 -3.12 -4.29 -9.22
C PRO A 217 -4.23 -5.10 -9.89
N GLY A 218 -4.78 -6.06 -9.16
CA GLY A 218 -5.83 -6.97 -9.62
C GLY A 218 -5.34 -8.27 -10.29
N ASN A 219 -4.05 -8.39 -10.59
CA ASN A 219 -3.47 -9.62 -11.16
C ASN A 219 -2.07 -9.86 -10.60
N PHE A 220 -2.00 -10.27 -9.34
CA PHE A 220 -0.75 -10.62 -8.66
C PHE A 220 -0.52 -12.13 -8.70
N ASP A 221 0.71 -12.51 -8.99
CA ASP A 221 1.23 -13.87 -8.79
C ASP A 221 2.24 -13.84 -7.64
N VAL A 222 2.01 -14.67 -6.63
CA VAL A 222 2.73 -14.64 -5.36
C VAL A 222 3.26 -16.01 -5.00
N THR A 223 4.58 -16.10 -4.84
CA THR A 223 5.28 -17.31 -4.41
C THR A 223 5.51 -17.26 -2.89
N VAL A 224 5.05 -18.29 -2.20
CA VAL A 224 5.13 -18.41 -0.74
C VAL A 224 6.01 -19.60 -0.37
N LYS A 225 7.01 -19.36 0.49
CA LYS A 225 7.84 -20.40 1.07
C LYS A 225 7.26 -20.86 2.40
N LEU A 226 6.83 -22.12 2.47
CA LEU A 226 6.38 -22.75 3.70
C LEU A 226 7.58 -23.37 4.43
N LYS A 227 7.85 -22.91 5.65
CA LYS A 227 8.89 -23.50 6.49
C LYS A 227 8.35 -24.79 7.12
N PRO A 228 9.14 -25.89 7.11
CA PRO A 228 8.72 -27.13 7.75
C PRO A 228 8.65 -26.96 9.25
N ARG A 229 7.49 -27.27 9.86
CA ARG A 229 7.36 -27.27 11.32
C ARG A 229 8.03 -28.47 11.99
N TYR A 230 8.33 -29.50 11.19
CA TYR A 230 8.78 -30.83 11.62
C TYR A 230 7.86 -31.51 12.65
N VAL A 231 6.61 -31.05 12.75
CA VAL A 231 5.55 -31.58 13.61
C VAL A 231 4.31 -31.78 12.75
N LEU A 232 3.68 -32.95 12.88
CA LEU A 232 2.52 -33.33 12.09
C LEU A 232 1.27 -32.48 12.41
N ASP A 233 0.34 -32.45 11.47
CA ASP A 233 -0.93 -31.75 11.65
C ASP A 233 -1.79 -32.30 12.81
N LYS A 234 -1.53 -33.55 13.21
CA LYS A 234 -2.20 -34.29 14.29
C LYS A 234 -1.69 -33.93 15.69
N CYS A 235 -0.80 -32.95 15.82
CA CYS A 235 -0.30 -32.51 17.12
C CYS A 235 -1.46 -32.13 18.06
N THR A 236 -1.47 -32.75 19.25
CA THR A 236 -2.48 -32.50 20.29
C THR A 236 -2.05 -31.44 21.30
N ALA A 237 -0.86 -30.87 21.11
CA ALA A 237 -0.22 -29.94 22.04
C ALA A 237 -0.04 -30.48 23.49
N CYS A 238 0.14 -31.80 23.68
CA CYS A 238 0.24 -32.42 25.00
C CYS A 238 1.50 -32.05 25.83
N GLY A 239 2.58 -31.63 25.19
CA GLY A 239 3.81 -31.21 25.86
C GLY A 239 4.84 -32.30 26.19
N GLU A 240 4.54 -33.57 25.98
CA GLU A 240 5.49 -34.68 26.22
C GLU A 240 6.81 -34.53 25.45
N CYS A 241 6.73 -33.98 24.25
CA CYS A 241 7.90 -33.71 23.42
C CYS A 241 8.88 -32.70 24.03
N ILE A 242 8.42 -31.75 24.85
CA ILE A 242 9.30 -30.82 25.57
C ILE A 242 10.16 -31.61 26.56
N ASN A 243 9.54 -32.52 27.33
CA ASN A 243 10.21 -33.32 28.36
C ASN A 243 11.29 -34.23 27.75
N ALA A 244 11.05 -34.73 26.54
CA ALA A 244 11.99 -35.60 25.85
C ALA A 244 13.18 -34.85 25.21
N CYS A 245 13.06 -33.54 24.96
CA CYS A 245 14.04 -32.77 24.20
C CYS A 245 15.27 -32.40 25.05
N PRO A 246 16.49 -32.84 24.68
CA PRO A 246 17.69 -32.53 25.45
C PRO A 246 18.31 -31.18 25.08
N TYR A 247 17.90 -30.55 23.98
CA TYR A 247 18.51 -29.33 23.46
C TYR A 247 17.70 -28.09 23.82
N GLU A 248 18.42 -27.00 24.13
CA GLU A 248 17.84 -25.72 24.50
C GLU A 248 18.13 -24.65 23.46
N ARG A 249 17.26 -23.65 23.39
CA ARG A 249 17.34 -22.47 22.54
C ARG A 249 16.90 -21.23 23.32
N PRO A 250 17.36 -20.02 22.96
CA PRO A 250 16.83 -18.78 23.52
C PRO A 250 15.34 -18.61 23.19
N ASP A 251 14.55 -18.13 24.15
CA ASP A 251 13.13 -17.86 23.95
C ASP A 251 12.90 -16.52 23.23
N GLU A 252 12.86 -16.55 21.90
CA GLU A 252 12.63 -15.37 21.06
C GLU A 252 11.34 -14.62 21.39
N PHE A 253 10.27 -15.32 21.80
CA PHE A 253 9.00 -14.68 22.19
C PHE A 253 9.18 -13.80 23.43
N ASN A 254 10.01 -14.25 24.37
CA ASN A 254 10.39 -13.51 25.58
C ASN A 254 11.72 -12.76 25.41
N TYR A 255 12.09 -12.37 24.18
CA TYR A 255 13.29 -11.58 23.88
C TYR A 255 14.60 -12.19 24.42
N GLY A 256 14.69 -13.52 24.51
CA GLY A 256 15.86 -14.23 25.01
C GLY A 256 16.07 -14.13 26.52
N MET A 257 15.08 -13.67 27.29
CA MET A 257 15.18 -13.56 28.76
C MET A 257 15.29 -14.93 29.47
N LYS A 258 14.91 -16.01 28.79
CA LYS A 258 15.04 -17.39 29.25
C LYS A 258 15.32 -18.31 28.06
N ASN A 259 15.68 -19.56 28.35
CA ASN A 259 15.75 -20.61 27.35
C ASN A 259 14.47 -21.46 27.33
N THR A 260 14.18 -22.04 26.17
CA THR A 260 13.16 -23.08 25.95
C THR A 260 13.81 -24.28 25.24
N LYS A 261 13.08 -25.38 25.04
CA LYS A 261 13.59 -26.53 24.31
C LYS A 261 13.59 -26.28 22.79
N ALA A 262 14.41 -27.02 22.05
CA ALA A 262 14.47 -26.93 20.58
C ALA A 262 13.11 -27.27 19.92
N ILE A 263 12.33 -28.19 20.52
CA ILE A 263 10.89 -28.31 20.27
C ILE A 263 10.11 -27.47 21.30
N TYR A 264 9.25 -26.59 20.82
CA TYR A 264 8.58 -25.62 21.68
C TYR A 264 7.18 -25.28 21.20
N LEU A 265 6.36 -24.79 22.13
CA LEU A 265 5.12 -24.07 21.83
C LEU A 265 5.45 -22.58 21.78
N PRO A 266 5.06 -21.82 20.73
CA PRO A 266 5.50 -20.43 20.58
C PRO A 266 5.06 -19.49 21.71
N ASN A 267 3.84 -19.69 22.22
CA ASN A 267 3.30 -19.03 23.41
C ASN A 267 2.02 -19.76 23.86
N GLU A 268 1.49 -19.40 25.03
CA GLU A 268 0.34 -20.07 25.65
C GLU A 268 -0.97 -19.92 24.86
N ILE A 269 -1.10 -18.85 24.06
CA ILE A 269 -2.28 -18.56 23.24
C ILE A 269 -2.02 -18.76 21.74
N ALA A 270 -1.00 -19.54 21.39
CA ALA A 270 -0.59 -19.71 20.00
C ALA A 270 -1.74 -20.26 19.16
N PHE A 271 -2.01 -19.60 18.03
CA PHE A 271 -2.97 -20.07 17.03
C PHE A 271 -2.27 -20.20 15.66
N PRO A 272 -2.19 -21.40 15.07
CA PRO A 272 -2.71 -22.66 15.57
C PRO A 272 -1.94 -23.16 16.81
N LEU A 273 -2.64 -23.84 17.72
CA LEU A 273 -2.04 -24.38 18.94
C LEU A 273 -1.23 -25.63 18.58
N ARG A 274 0.03 -25.41 18.19
CA ARG A 274 0.90 -26.46 17.67
C ARG A 274 2.36 -26.21 18.02
N TYR A 275 3.05 -27.30 18.35
CA TYR A 275 4.50 -27.32 18.55
C TYR A 275 5.25 -27.09 17.23
N VAL A 276 6.48 -26.58 17.35
CA VAL A 276 7.40 -26.42 16.24
C VAL A 276 8.81 -26.80 16.70
N ILE A 277 9.61 -27.34 15.80
CA ILE A 277 11.03 -27.63 16.03
C ILE A 277 11.84 -26.52 15.36
N ASP A 278 12.74 -25.90 16.12
CA ASP A 278 13.76 -25.00 15.58
C ASP A 278 14.94 -25.82 15.03
N GLU A 279 15.09 -25.84 13.71
CA GLU A 279 16.14 -26.58 13.03
C GLU A 279 17.56 -26.09 13.37
N ASN A 280 17.71 -24.83 13.79
CA ASN A 280 19.02 -24.28 14.13
C ASN A 280 19.58 -24.86 15.44
N TYR A 281 18.69 -25.33 16.32
CA TYR A 281 19.06 -25.89 17.64
C TYR A 281 18.80 -27.40 17.74
N CYS A 282 17.96 -27.96 16.87
CA CYS A 282 17.69 -29.39 16.83
C CYS A 282 18.86 -30.16 16.21
N LYS A 283 19.45 -31.10 16.96
CA LYS A 283 20.51 -32.01 16.45
C LYS A 283 19.95 -33.28 15.80
N LYS A 284 18.86 -33.16 15.04
CA LYS A 284 18.30 -34.30 14.30
C LYS A 284 19.32 -34.87 13.31
N ASP A 285 20.10 -34.00 12.68
CA ASP A 285 21.15 -34.39 11.73
C ASP A 285 22.33 -35.13 12.40
N GLU A 286 22.47 -35.00 13.72
CA GLU A 286 23.42 -35.78 14.53
C GLU A 286 22.78 -37.07 15.10
N GLY A 287 21.58 -37.44 14.62
CA GLY A 287 20.88 -38.68 14.96
C GLY A 287 19.88 -38.60 16.13
N CYS A 288 19.55 -37.41 16.63
CA CYS A 288 18.58 -37.27 17.73
C CYS A 288 17.16 -37.62 17.28
N SER A 289 16.53 -38.60 17.94
CA SER A 289 15.14 -39.04 17.67
C SER A 289 14.24 -39.01 18.91
N LYS A 290 14.63 -38.32 19.99
CA LYS A 290 13.94 -38.40 21.28
C LYS A 290 12.50 -37.88 21.28
N CYS A 291 12.18 -36.98 20.37
CA CYS A 291 10.85 -36.35 20.25
C CYS A 291 10.10 -36.78 18.98
N ALA A 292 10.61 -37.81 18.29
CA ALA A 292 10.10 -38.28 16.99
C ALA A 292 8.82 -39.10 17.13
#